data_AF-A0A2M7WXY9-F1
#
_entry.id   AF-A0A2M7WXY9-F1
#
_cell.length_a   1.000
_cell.length_b   1.000
_cell.length_c   1.000
_cell.angle_alpha   90.00
_cell.angle_beta   90.00
_cell.angle_gamma   90.00
#
_symmetry.space_group_name_H-M   'P 1'
#
loop_
_entity.id
_entity.type
_entity.pdbx_description
1 polymer ?
#
loop_
_entity_poly.entity_id
_entity_poly.type
_entity_poly.pdbx_seq_one_letter_code
_entity_poly.pdbx_strand_id
1 'polypeptide(L)'
;MMTGRYWHRQGAPNQPALPIDPATSEALALLMNTLIDSFVIVTEVAQGPALAGALFERKYHAAMPDFGHHIVAFWKREDASFVPASYVHFTDCGDIFLAGGACTDGSVLRAMSAAQQAAVADYGALMLATLRYGFDRYGPRCDAVFTCCGDLRALQTTPIVGFIETGVPHLLVRWMRDLSSARTAELIAKARSFMPF
;
A
#
# COMPACT_ATOMS: atom_id res chain seq x y z
N MET A 1 -56.03 -0.61 -2.72
CA MET A 1 -55.38 0.60 -3.27
C MET A 1 -54.80 1.38 -2.10
N MET A 2 -53.49 1.27 -1.87
CA MET A 2 -52.77 2.00 -0.82
C MET A 2 -51.96 3.12 -1.48
N THR A 3 -52.13 4.35 -1.00
CA THR A 3 -51.44 5.55 -1.49
C THR A 3 -50.13 5.75 -0.72
N GLY A 4 -49.00 5.69 -1.42
CA GLY A 4 -47.68 5.99 -0.89
C GLY A 4 -47.42 7.49 -0.83
N ARG A 5 -46.91 7.99 0.30
CA ARG A 5 -46.40 9.36 0.46
C ARG A 5 -44.91 9.38 0.10
N TYR A 6 -44.57 10.06 -0.99
CA TYR A 6 -43.20 10.37 -1.37
C TYR A 6 -42.67 11.54 -0.52
N TRP A 7 -41.50 11.36 0.08
CA TRP A 7 -40.69 12.44 0.66
C TRP A 7 -39.80 13.03 -0.44
N HIS A 8 -40.04 14.28 -0.82
CA HIS A 8 -39.08 15.06 -1.62
C HIS A 8 -37.92 15.54 -0.72
N ARG A 9 -36.72 14.97 -0.88
CA ARG A 9 -35.49 15.70 -0.53
C ARG A 9 -35.21 16.68 -1.67
N GLN A 10 -35.23 17.97 -1.36
CA GLN A 10 -34.66 18.98 -2.25
C GLN A 10 -33.16 18.72 -2.38
N GLY A 11 -32.69 18.56 -3.61
CA GLY A 11 -31.27 18.40 -3.92
C GLY A 11 -30.52 19.69 -3.63
N ALA A 12 -29.42 19.60 -2.89
CA ALA A 12 -28.44 20.67 -2.82
C ALA A 12 -27.88 20.95 -4.24
N PRO A 13 -27.59 22.21 -4.59
CA PRO A 13 -27.02 22.53 -5.90
C PRO A 13 -25.67 21.83 -6.07
N ASN A 14 -25.53 21.13 -7.20
CA ASN A 14 -24.31 20.49 -7.64
C ASN A 14 -23.27 21.57 -7.97
N GLN A 15 -22.47 21.99 -6.98
CA GLN A 15 -21.32 22.84 -7.23
C GLN A 15 -20.24 22.01 -7.94
N PRO A 16 -19.72 22.45 -9.10
CA PRO A 16 -18.57 21.80 -9.70
C PRO A 16 -17.38 21.94 -8.75
N ALA A 17 -16.70 20.84 -8.45
CA ALA A 17 -15.44 20.87 -7.71
C ALA A 17 -14.48 21.80 -8.46
N LEU A 18 -13.97 22.82 -7.76
CA LEU A 18 -12.97 23.73 -8.33
C LEU A 18 -11.73 22.91 -8.73
N PRO A 19 -11.15 23.13 -9.92
CA PRO A 19 -9.94 22.45 -10.32
C PRO A 19 -8.82 22.82 -9.34
N ILE A 20 -8.30 21.80 -8.65
CA ILE A 20 -7.15 21.97 -7.75
C ILE A 20 -5.93 22.21 -8.66
N ASP A 21 -5.26 23.33 -8.45
CA ASP A 21 -4.02 23.67 -9.16
C ASP A 21 -2.97 22.56 -8.92
N PRO A 22 -2.38 21.96 -9.98
CA PRO A 22 -1.37 20.90 -9.84
C PRO A 22 -0.17 21.31 -8.98
N ALA A 23 0.26 22.57 -9.01
CA ALA A 23 1.36 23.04 -8.16
C ALA A 23 0.98 23.04 -6.65
N THR A 24 -0.29 23.33 -6.36
CA THR A 24 -0.85 23.26 -5.00
C THR A 24 -0.99 21.81 -4.53
N SER A 25 -1.36 20.90 -5.44
CA SER A 25 -1.45 19.46 -5.18
C SER A 25 -0.08 18.85 -4.86
N GLU A 26 0.96 19.19 -5.62
CA GLU A 26 2.33 18.73 -5.36
C GLU A 26 2.89 19.27 -4.04
N ALA A 27 2.67 20.56 -3.74
CA ALA A 27 3.11 21.15 -2.48
C ALA A 27 2.39 20.52 -1.27
N LEU A 28 1.09 20.25 -1.37
CA LEU A 28 0.32 19.54 -0.34
C LEU A 28 0.82 18.10 -0.18
N ALA A 29 1.07 17.38 -1.28
CA ALA A 29 1.62 16.04 -1.23
C ALA A 29 3.00 16.01 -0.56
N LEU A 30 3.87 16.97 -0.88
CA LEU A 30 5.18 17.12 -0.24
C LEU A 30 5.06 17.43 1.25
N LEU A 31 4.17 18.34 1.64
CA LEU A 31 3.89 18.67 3.04
C LEU A 31 3.35 17.46 3.82
N MET A 32 2.42 16.70 3.23
CA MET A 32 1.88 15.48 3.84
C MET A 32 2.95 14.39 3.98
N ASN A 33 3.87 14.28 3.00
CA ASN A 33 5.02 13.39 3.09
C ASN A 33 5.92 13.80 4.28
N THR A 34 6.24 15.10 4.40
CA THR A 34 7.09 15.61 5.49
C THR A 34 6.49 15.44 6.89
N LEU A 35 5.17 15.33 7.04
CA LEU A 35 4.54 15.17 8.35
C LEU A 35 4.79 13.79 8.95
N ILE A 36 4.55 12.71 8.18
CA ILE A 36 4.80 11.36 8.69
C ILE A 36 6.30 11.06 8.79
N ASP A 37 7.14 11.63 7.91
CA ASP A 37 8.59 11.41 7.90
C ASP A 37 9.28 11.85 9.22
N SER A 38 8.62 12.72 10.00
CA SER A 38 9.11 13.14 11.32
C SER A 38 9.06 12.03 12.39
N PHE A 39 8.19 11.02 12.23
CA PHE A 39 8.00 9.93 13.19
C PHE A 39 7.84 8.53 12.57
N VAL A 40 7.85 8.40 11.25
CA VAL A 40 7.85 7.14 10.51
C VAL A 40 9.10 7.08 9.65
N ILE A 41 9.83 5.97 9.74
CA ILE A 41 10.96 5.68 8.86
C ILE A 41 10.65 4.42 8.08
N VAL A 42 10.66 4.53 6.75
CA VAL A 42 10.51 3.37 5.86
C VAL A 42 11.87 3.03 5.26
N THR A 43 12.28 1.78 5.37
CA THR A 43 13.55 1.32 4.79
C THR A 43 13.50 -0.15 4.42
N GLU A 44 14.37 -0.52 3.48
CA GLU A 44 14.75 -1.93 3.30
C GLU A 44 15.67 -2.35 4.44
N VAL A 45 15.50 -3.59 4.92
CA VAL A 45 16.34 -4.18 5.98
C VAL A 45 16.93 -5.52 5.54
N ALA A 46 18.20 -5.75 5.84
CA ALA A 46 18.87 -7.01 5.51
C ALA A 46 18.41 -8.17 6.41
N GLN A 47 18.08 -7.86 7.68
CA GLN A 47 17.66 -8.84 8.69
C GLN A 47 16.15 -8.75 8.91
N GLY A 48 15.38 -9.01 7.85
CA GLY A 48 13.91 -8.96 7.88
C GLY A 48 13.34 -9.71 9.09
N PRO A 49 13.57 -11.04 9.22
CA PRO A 49 12.96 -11.83 10.29
C PRO A 49 13.23 -11.31 11.70
N ALA A 50 14.42 -10.76 11.96
CA ALA A 50 14.76 -10.19 13.25
C ALA A 50 13.94 -8.94 13.60
N LEU A 51 13.52 -8.16 12.58
CA LEU A 51 12.84 -6.88 12.77
C LEU A 51 11.33 -6.98 12.59
N ALA A 52 10.84 -7.74 11.60
CA ALA A 52 9.41 -7.83 11.28
C ALA A 52 8.80 -9.23 11.52
N GLY A 53 9.60 -10.23 11.92
CA GLY A 53 9.13 -11.61 12.06
C GLY A 53 7.93 -11.76 12.99
N ALA A 54 7.98 -11.12 14.17
CA ALA A 54 6.86 -11.16 15.11
C ALA A 54 5.58 -10.52 14.56
N LEU A 55 5.70 -9.44 13.76
CA LEU A 55 4.56 -8.81 13.10
C LEU A 55 3.96 -9.74 12.05
N PHE A 56 4.80 -10.33 11.21
CA PHE A 56 4.41 -11.25 10.16
C PHE A 56 3.72 -12.50 10.73
N GLU A 57 4.32 -13.12 11.73
CA GLU A 57 3.78 -14.33 12.39
C GLU A 57 2.41 -14.09 13.01
N ARG A 58 2.18 -12.93 13.64
CA ARG A 58 0.86 -12.57 14.17
C ARG A 58 -0.23 -12.49 13.10
N LYS A 59 0.10 -12.04 11.88
CA LYS A 59 -0.88 -11.85 10.80
C LYS A 59 -1.10 -13.14 10.00
N TYR A 60 -0.02 -13.88 9.72
CA TYR A 60 -0.04 -15.01 8.78
C TYR A 60 0.11 -16.37 9.44
N HIS A 61 0.42 -16.43 10.74
CA HIS A 61 0.69 -17.68 11.47
C HIS A 61 1.75 -18.55 10.79
N ALA A 62 2.74 -17.89 10.18
CA ALA A 62 3.78 -18.50 9.38
C ALA A 62 5.13 -17.80 9.61
N ALA A 63 6.21 -18.51 9.29
CA ALA A 63 7.53 -17.92 9.23
C ALA A 63 7.62 -16.94 8.07
N MET A 64 8.32 -15.82 8.30
CA MET A 64 8.58 -14.86 7.24
C MET A 64 9.63 -15.42 6.26
N PRO A 65 9.54 -15.09 4.96
CA PRO A 65 10.60 -15.42 4.01
C PRO A 65 11.98 -14.92 4.51
N ASP A 66 13.02 -15.70 4.27
CA ASP A 66 14.42 -15.37 4.55
C ASP A 66 15.20 -14.92 3.29
N PHE A 67 14.48 -14.76 2.18
CA PHE A 67 14.98 -14.31 0.89
C PHE A 67 14.24 -13.06 0.42
N GLY A 68 14.74 -12.46 -0.66
CA GLY A 68 14.12 -11.30 -1.30
C GLY A 68 14.35 -10.02 -0.51
N HIS A 69 13.43 -9.08 -0.66
CA HIS A 69 13.57 -7.74 -0.11
C HIS A 69 12.53 -7.48 0.98
N HIS A 70 13.00 -7.01 2.12
CA HIS A 70 12.16 -6.76 3.30
C HIS A 70 12.02 -5.26 3.53
N ILE A 71 10.84 -4.71 3.26
CA ILE A 71 10.57 -3.29 3.52
C ILE A 71 9.78 -3.17 4.81
N VAL A 72 10.27 -2.34 5.73
CA VAL A 72 9.66 -2.12 7.04
C VAL A 72 9.44 -0.63 7.25
N ALA A 73 8.23 -0.27 7.68
CA ALA A 73 7.95 1.04 8.26
C ALA A 73 8.06 0.95 9.78
N PHE A 74 8.95 1.75 10.36
CA PHE A 74 9.16 1.89 11.79
C PHE A 74 8.51 3.15 12.32
N TRP A 75 7.79 3.04 13.43
CA TRP A 75 7.42 4.18 14.25
C TRP A 75 8.59 4.57 15.15
N LYS A 76 9.08 5.80 15.01
CA LYS A 76 10.06 6.42 15.91
C LYS A 76 9.32 7.00 17.11
N ARG A 77 9.59 6.43 18.29
CA ARG A 77 9.04 6.88 19.56
C ARG A 77 9.85 8.03 20.16
N GLU A 78 9.27 8.70 21.15
CA GLU A 78 9.91 9.79 21.89
C GLU A 78 11.16 9.34 22.65
N ASP A 79 11.20 8.08 23.09
CA ASP A 79 12.37 7.43 23.70
C ASP A 79 13.46 7.03 22.68
N ALA A 80 13.33 7.49 21.43
CA ALA A 80 14.18 7.15 20.29
C ALA A 80 14.19 5.67 19.87
N SER A 81 13.31 4.83 20.44
CA SER A 81 13.13 3.46 19.98
C SER A 81 12.38 3.40 18.64
N PHE A 82 12.65 2.34 17.88
CA PHE A 82 12.00 2.06 16.60
C PHE A 82 11.12 0.82 16.72
N VAL A 83 9.83 0.99 16.49
CA VAL A 83 8.85 -0.11 16.55
C VAL A 83 8.37 -0.44 15.14
N PRO A 84 8.56 -1.68 14.66
CA PRO A 84 8.01 -2.12 13.38
C PRO A 84 6.48 -1.96 13.37
N ALA A 85 5.97 -1.18 12.44
CA ALA A 85 4.55 -0.83 12.34
C ALA A 85 3.89 -1.37 11.06
N SER A 86 4.65 -1.54 9.99
CA SER A 86 4.17 -2.11 8.73
C SER A 86 5.30 -2.85 8.01
N TYR A 87 4.96 -3.89 7.27
CA TYR A 87 5.89 -4.72 6.53
C TYR A 87 5.31 -5.14 5.18
N VAL A 88 6.16 -5.22 4.15
CA VAL A 88 5.86 -5.89 2.89
C VAL A 88 7.12 -6.57 2.35
N HIS A 89 6.92 -7.74 1.76
CA HIS A 89 7.95 -8.51 1.08
C HIS A 89 7.94 -8.22 -0.41
N PHE A 90 9.11 -8.06 -1.01
CA PHE A 90 9.27 -7.96 -2.46
C PHE A 90 10.16 -9.10 -2.98
N THR A 91 9.66 -9.86 -3.95
CA THR A 91 10.44 -10.87 -4.69
C THR A 91 10.77 -10.35 -6.08
N ASP A 92 12.06 -10.29 -6.43
CA ASP A 92 12.54 -9.99 -7.78
C ASP A 92 12.36 -11.23 -8.68
N CYS A 93 11.60 -11.09 -9.77
CA CYS A 93 11.37 -12.13 -10.77
C CYS A 93 11.86 -11.69 -12.16
N GLY A 94 12.82 -10.77 -12.22
CA GLY A 94 13.36 -10.18 -13.45
C GLY A 94 12.60 -8.93 -13.88
N ASP A 95 11.76 -9.06 -14.89
CA ASP A 95 10.94 -7.96 -15.43
C ASP A 95 9.72 -7.59 -14.58
N ILE A 96 9.46 -8.35 -13.51
CA ILE A 96 8.38 -8.08 -12.55
C ILE A 96 8.89 -8.23 -11.13
N PHE A 97 8.24 -7.51 -10.22
CA PHE A 97 8.35 -7.76 -8.79
C PHE A 97 7.02 -8.28 -8.23
N LEU A 98 7.10 -9.13 -7.21
CA LEU A 98 5.95 -9.62 -6.46
C LEU A 98 5.94 -8.98 -5.08
N ALA A 99 4.91 -8.20 -4.76
CA ALA A 99 4.66 -7.62 -3.45
C ALA A 99 3.71 -8.52 -2.65
N GLY A 100 4.27 -9.28 -1.72
CA GLY A 100 3.57 -10.27 -0.89
C GLY A 100 3.71 -9.99 0.61
N GLY A 101 2.99 -10.75 1.43
CA GLY A 101 3.19 -10.72 2.88
C GLY A 101 2.88 -9.38 3.58
N ALA A 102 2.10 -8.51 2.93
CA ALA A 102 1.81 -7.16 3.39
C ALA A 102 0.98 -7.15 4.70
N CYS A 103 1.55 -6.62 5.78
CA CYS A 103 0.87 -6.52 7.07
C CYS A 103 1.17 -5.21 7.82
N THR A 104 0.22 -4.76 8.63
CA THR A 104 0.34 -3.56 9.48
C THR A 104 -0.11 -3.91 10.90
N ASP A 105 0.60 -3.39 11.90
CA ASP A 105 0.24 -3.57 13.29
C ASP A 105 -0.75 -2.50 13.77
N GLY A 106 -2.03 -2.88 13.85
CA GLY A 106 -3.06 -1.98 14.36
C GLY A 106 -2.87 -1.58 15.83
N SER A 107 -2.17 -2.37 16.64
CA SER A 107 -1.87 -1.99 18.04
C SER A 107 -0.83 -0.87 18.12
N VAL A 108 0.18 -0.91 17.24
CA VAL A 108 1.16 0.16 17.11
C VAL A 108 0.51 1.45 16.64
N LEU A 109 -0.37 1.37 15.63
CA LEU A 109 -1.11 2.55 15.15
C LEU A 109 -1.98 3.18 16.26
N ARG A 110 -2.67 2.37 17.08
CA ARG A 110 -3.46 2.86 18.21
C ARG A 110 -2.63 3.46 19.34
N ALA A 111 -1.35 3.08 19.44
CA ALA A 111 -0.43 3.61 20.44
C ALA A 111 0.20 4.96 20.05
N MET A 112 0.11 5.36 18.78
CA MET A 112 0.52 6.68 18.32
C MET A 112 -0.36 7.78 18.94
N SER A 113 0.17 9.00 19.07
CA SER A 113 -0.64 10.15 19.48
C SER A 113 -1.76 10.45 18.48
N ALA A 114 -2.81 11.16 18.92
CA ALA A 114 -3.91 11.55 18.03
C ALA A 114 -3.41 12.35 16.80
N ALA A 115 -2.39 13.20 16.98
CA ALA A 115 -1.77 13.95 15.88
C ALA A 115 -1.04 13.03 14.89
N GLN A 116 -0.30 12.05 15.38
CA GLN A 116 0.38 11.05 14.53
C GLN A 116 -0.62 10.16 13.78
N GLN A 117 -1.69 9.72 14.46
CA GLN A 117 -2.76 8.94 13.82
C GLN A 117 -3.45 9.74 12.71
N ALA A 118 -3.75 11.03 12.95
CA ALA A 118 -4.31 11.92 11.95
C ALA A 118 -3.35 12.09 10.76
N ALA A 119 -2.07 12.33 11.00
CA ALA A 119 -1.06 12.45 9.93
C ALA A 119 -0.93 11.18 9.09
N VAL A 120 -0.99 9.99 9.71
CA VAL A 120 -1.00 8.70 8.98
C VAL A 120 -2.30 8.53 8.17
N ALA A 121 -3.44 8.92 8.71
CA ALA A 121 -4.72 8.86 8.01
C ALA A 121 -4.76 9.82 6.82
N ASP A 122 -4.28 11.04 6.99
CA ASP A 122 -4.14 12.04 5.93
C ASP A 122 -3.19 11.53 4.83
N TYR A 123 -2.06 10.93 5.22
CA TYR A 123 -1.15 10.29 4.27
C TYR A 123 -1.84 9.14 3.50
N GLY A 124 -2.78 8.45 4.13
CA GLY A 124 -3.62 7.39 3.55
C GLY A 124 -3.51 6.07 4.32
N ALA A 125 -2.28 5.60 4.58
CA ALA A 125 -1.98 4.44 5.43
C ALA A 125 -0.47 4.23 5.60
N LEU A 126 -0.04 3.55 6.67
CA LEU A 126 1.35 3.06 6.79
C LEU A 126 1.72 2.06 5.68
N MET A 127 0.77 1.21 5.27
CA MET A 127 1.01 0.27 4.16
C MET A 127 1.29 0.99 2.84
N LEU A 128 0.60 2.12 2.58
CA LEU A 128 0.85 2.94 1.41
C LEU A 128 2.29 3.50 1.43
N ALA A 129 2.76 4.00 2.57
CA ALA A 129 4.14 4.48 2.71
C ALA A 129 5.16 3.36 2.45
N THR A 130 4.87 2.16 2.99
CA THR A 130 5.74 0.98 2.86
C THR A 130 5.82 0.50 1.40
N LEU A 131 4.68 0.43 0.70
CA LEU A 131 4.63 0.05 -0.71
C LEU A 131 5.27 1.10 -1.62
N ARG A 132 5.04 2.39 -1.38
CA ARG A 132 5.64 3.49 -2.14
C ARG A 132 7.16 3.41 -2.12
N TYR A 133 7.76 3.19 -0.96
CA TYR A 133 9.21 2.97 -0.86
C TYR A 133 9.69 1.84 -1.79
N GLY A 134 8.97 0.72 -1.81
CA GLY A 134 9.28 -0.40 -2.71
C GLY A 134 9.10 -0.03 -4.18
N PHE A 135 8.03 0.68 -4.54
CA PHE A 135 7.79 1.13 -5.90
C PHE A 135 8.85 2.10 -6.40
N ASP A 136 9.25 3.08 -5.59
CA ASP A 136 10.26 4.06 -5.98
C ASP A 136 11.63 3.39 -6.15
N ARG A 137 11.93 2.41 -5.30
CA ARG A 137 13.19 1.66 -5.33
C ARG A 137 13.28 0.66 -6.48
N TYR A 138 12.21 -0.07 -6.77
CA TYR A 138 12.22 -1.18 -7.73
C TYR A 138 11.56 -0.86 -9.07
N GLY A 139 10.69 0.15 -9.12
CA GLY A 139 9.98 0.60 -10.33
C GLY A 139 10.90 0.92 -11.51
N PRO A 140 12.08 1.55 -11.32
CA PRO A 140 13.02 1.76 -12.41
C PRO A 140 13.55 0.47 -13.06
N ARG A 141 13.49 -0.68 -12.36
CA ARG A 141 14.10 -1.96 -12.75
C ARG A 141 13.11 -2.97 -13.30
N CYS A 142 11.81 -2.68 -13.32
CA CYS A 142 10.78 -3.63 -13.74
C CYS A 142 9.71 -2.98 -14.61
N ASP A 143 8.96 -3.83 -15.31
CA ASP A 143 7.80 -3.44 -16.11
C ASP A 143 6.55 -3.32 -15.23
N ALA A 144 6.47 -4.12 -14.16
CA ALA A 144 5.29 -4.20 -13.29
C ALA A 144 5.62 -4.71 -11.88
N VAL A 145 4.79 -4.30 -10.93
CA VAL A 145 4.69 -4.94 -9.61
C VAL A 145 3.33 -5.63 -9.52
N PHE A 146 3.31 -6.88 -9.05
CA PHE A 146 2.10 -7.64 -8.80
C PHE A 146 1.88 -7.84 -7.32
N THR A 147 0.62 -7.95 -6.90
CA THR A 147 0.26 -8.37 -5.54
C THR A 147 -0.86 -9.41 -5.57
N CYS A 148 -0.84 -10.34 -4.63
CA CYS A 148 -1.86 -11.36 -4.45
C CYS A 148 -2.70 -11.02 -3.21
N CYS A 149 -3.91 -10.49 -3.42
CA CYS A 149 -4.77 -10.00 -2.36
C CYS A 149 -6.03 -10.86 -2.20
N GLY A 150 -6.01 -11.77 -1.22
CA GLY A 150 -7.16 -12.58 -0.80
C GLY A 150 -8.09 -11.93 0.22
N ASP A 151 -7.64 -10.85 0.87
CA ASP A 151 -8.39 -10.16 1.94
C ASP A 151 -9.22 -9.00 1.36
N LEU A 152 -10.54 -9.10 1.46
CA LEU A 152 -11.48 -8.07 0.97
C LEU A 152 -11.21 -6.68 1.58
N ARG A 153 -10.65 -6.60 2.79
CA ARG A 153 -10.28 -5.31 3.40
C ARG A 153 -9.05 -4.71 2.74
N ALA A 154 -8.08 -5.52 2.33
CA ALA A 154 -6.90 -5.04 1.62
C ALA A 154 -7.25 -4.58 0.19
N LEU A 155 -8.30 -5.14 -0.44
CA LEU A 155 -8.81 -4.64 -1.73
C LEU A 155 -9.28 -3.18 -1.67
N GLN A 156 -9.73 -2.69 -0.51
CA GLN A 156 -10.20 -1.30 -0.36
C GLN A 156 -9.06 -0.28 -0.44
N THR A 157 -7.84 -0.65 -0.04
CA THR A 157 -6.66 0.23 -0.10
C THR A 157 -5.87 0.07 -1.39
N THR A 158 -6.18 -0.96 -2.17
CA THR A 158 -5.40 -1.36 -3.35
C THR A 158 -5.48 -0.34 -4.51
N PRO A 159 -6.62 0.30 -4.81
CA PRO A 159 -6.68 1.39 -5.79
C PRO A 159 -5.84 2.62 -5.38
N ILE A 160 -5.74 2.91 -4.08
CA ILE A 160 -4.99 4.08 -3.55
C ILE A 160 -3.50 3.93 -3.84
N VAL A 161 -2.99 2.71 -3.77
CA VAL A 161 -1.59 2.37 -4.09
C VAL A 161 -1.38 2.12 -5.59
N GLY A 162 -2.36 2.43 -6.44
CA GLY A 162 -2.26 2.36 -7.91
C GLY A 162 -2.26 0.96 -8.51
N PHE A 163 -2.68 -0.05 -7.74
CA PHE A 163 -2.91 -1.38 -8.28
C PHE A 163 -4.29 -1.45 -8.94
N ILE A 164 -4.38 -2.16 -10.06
CA ILE A 164 -5.60 -2.42 -10.82
C ILE A 164 -5.82 -3.92 -11.00
N GLU A 165 -7.05 -4.30 -11.32
CA GLU A 165 -7.41 -5.70 -11.57
C GLU A 165 -6.78 -6.24 -12.87
N THR A 166 -6.31 -7.49 -12.81
CA THR A 166 -5.77 -8.20 -13.99
C THR A 166 -6.82 -9.08 -14.67
N GLY A 167 -8.00 -9.27 -14.06
CA GLY A 167 -8.98 -10.28 -14.43
C GLY A 167 -8.68 -11.70 -13.91
N VAL A 168 -7.49 -11.94 -13.34
CA VAL A 168 -7.17 -13.17 -12.61
C VAL A 168 -7.58 -12.98 -11.14
N PRO A 169 -8.34 -13.92 -10.53
CA PRO A 169 -8.79 -13.79 -9.14
C PRO A 169 -7.63 -13.50 -8.19
N HIS A 170 -7.79 -12.49 -7.34
CA HIS A 170 -6.82 -12.02 -6.33
C HIS A 170 -5.51 -11.41 -6.87
N LEU A 171 -5.26 -11.46 -8.18
CA LEU A 171 -4.04 -10.92 -8.76
C LEU A 171 -4.26 -9.49 -9.25
N LEU A 172 -3.48 -8.57 -8.70
CA LEU A 172 -3.56 -7.15 -9.00
C LEU A 172 -2.19 -6.66 -9.48
N VAL A 173 -2.19 -5.62 -10.30
CA VAL A 173 -0.98 -5.13 -10.96
C VAL A 173 -0.85 -3.62 -10.89
N ARG A 174 0.37 -3.14 -10.66
CA ARG A 174 0.77 -1.75 -10.85
C ARG A 174 1.81 -1.74 -11.97
N TRP A 175 1.43 -1.17 -13.11
CA TRP A 175 2.34 -1.00 -14.23
C TRP A 175 3.35 0.12 -13.94
N MET A 176 4.63 -0.14 -14.18
CA MET A 176 5.72 0.84 -14.04
C MET A 176 6.13 1.45 -15.39
N ARG A 177 5.56 0.90 -16.47
CA ARG A 177 5.79 1.26 -17.87
C ARG A 177 4.47 1.16 -18.64
N ASP A 178 4.37 1.91 -19.73
CA ASP A 178 3.31 1.71 -20.71
C ASP A 178 3.70 0.54 -21.62
N LEU A 179 2.89 -0.52 -21.60
CA LEU A 179 3.19 -1.79 -22.28
C LEU A 179 2.15 -2.09 -23.35
N SER A 180 2.55 -2.85 -24.37
CA SER A 180 1.60 -3.40 -25.34
C SER A 180 0.66 -4.42 -24.67
N SER A 181 -0.53 -4.61 -25.23
CA SER A 181 -1.49 -5.60 -24.71
C SER A 181 -0.92 -7.02 -24.69
N ALA A 182 -0.08 -7.38 -25.68
CA ALA A 182 0.60 -8.67 -25.71
C ALA A 182 1.56 -8.83 -24.52
N ARG A 183 2.39 -7.81 -24.27
CA ARG A 183 3.35 -7.82 -23.15
C ARG A 183 2.64 -7.86 -21.80
N THR A 184 1.57 -7.08 -21.64
CA THR A 184 0.71 -7.12 -20.45
C THR A 184 0.19 -8.53 -20.17
N ALA A 185 -0.33 -9.23 -21.20
CA ALA A 185 -0.83 -10.59 -21.05
C ALA A 185 0.26 -11.59 -20.65
N GLU A 186 1.46 -11.48 -21.24
CA GLU A 186 2.62 -12.29 -20.87
C GLU A 186 3.00 -12.11 -19.40
N LEU A 187 3.08 -10.86 -18.93
CA LEU A 187 3.47 -10.56 -17.55
C LEU A 187 2.42 -11.01 -16.54
N ILE A 188 1.13 -10.90 -16.86
CA ILE A 188 0.04 -11.45 -16.02
C ILE A 188 0.16 -12.98 -15.94
N ALA A 189 0.40 -13.67 -17.06
CA ALA A 189 0.57 -15.12 -17.08
C ALA A 189 1.79 -15.57 -16.25
N LYS A 190 2.90 -14.81 -16.34
CA LYS A 190 4.09 -15.02 -15.52
C LYS A 190 3.80 -14.83 -14.03
N ALA A 191 3.21 -13.70 -13.63
CA ALA A 191 2.88 -13.44 -12.23
C ALA A 191 1.94 -14.51 -11.65
N ARG A 192 0.96 -14.96 -12.43
CA ARG A 192 0.05 -16.05 -12.04
C ARG A 192 0.78 -17.35 -11.71
N SER A 193 1.90 -17.66 -12.38
CA SER A 193 2.68 -18.88 -12.12
C SER A 193 3.36 -18.90 -10.74
N PHE A 194 3.46 -17.75 -10.07
CA PHE A 194 4.03 -17.64 -8.73
C PHE A 194 2.98 -17.64 -7.61
N MET A 195 1.67 -17.65 -7.93
CA MET A 195 0.63 -17.51 -6.92
C MET A 195 0.42 -18.80 -6.09
N PRO A 196 0.14 -18.69 -4.77
CA PRO A 196 0.23 -17.48 -3.95
C PRO A 196 1.69 -17.15 -3.57
N PHE A 197 1.95 -15.87 -3.35
CA PHE A 197 3.25 -15.32 -2.91
C PHE A 197 3.05 -14.24 -1.84
#